data_AF-A0A3N5IZ37-F1
#
_entry.id   AF-A0A3N5IZ37-F1
#
_cell.length_a   1.000
_cell.length_b   1.000
_cell.length_c   1.000
_cell.angle_alpha   90.00
_cell.angle_beta   90.00
_cell.angle_gamma   90.00
#
_symmetry.space_group_name_H-M   'P 1'
#
loop_
_entity.id
_entity.type
_entity.pdbx_description
1 polymer ?
#
loop_
_entity_poly.entity_id
_entity_poly.type
_entity_poly.pdbx_seq_one_letter_code
_entity_poly.pdbx_strand_id
1 'polypeptide(L)'
;MGPAIAAAGASTGYSLADATNWSLAPRELLTFIVPSWFGLQSPYYWGDMPFTSSSFYFGVVPLLFAVLAFWGKKDRLFWGLTALSIFSILLSFGKHFEMFYGFFFNVLPFFNKFRTPSLILLLVVLAGMVFAGYGLRFVLSLPSDQKWRKAFLVGAIVCAALLLIFLVAGEAFSGLFGSFSKPGEAQQYEPQQLNQLHSIRFKMLRDDLVLAMLWLAIAFTACWLKISGKIKANAFLAIILLITLVDIWRFSGHFYEPKAKGETLQRLQPNRIVETLQQDKSVYRVFPLGRLMQDNRWAAWETASLGGYHGAKMRSYQDLLDNVFFNGPDRRIPLNIPFLSAMNCKYFVAEGQLPANLGFEMVTQDPAEKLVLYKNPRAMERVYFADSVLVIQDRVETVRKIMDPAFLYNYMAVSDKPLPGPVVINNNRE
;
A
#
# COMPACT_ATOMS: atom_id res chain seq x y z
N MET A 1 -0.27 28.60 4.33
CA MET A 1 -1.48 27.81 4.02
C MET A 1 -1.42 26.55 4.85
N GLY A 2 -2.11 26.52 5.98
CA GLY A 2 -2.09 25.35 6.88
C GLY A 2 -2.85 24.18 6.26
N PRO A 3 -2.55 22.93 6.63
CA PRO A 3 -3.33 21.78 6.18
C PRO A 3 -4.78 21.98 6.62
N ALA A 4 -5.69 21.93 5.66
CA ALA A 4 -7.12 22.03 5.92
C ALA A 4 -7.53 20.80 6.74
N ILE A 5 -7.77 21.00 8.04
CA ILE A 5 -8.42 19.99 8.86
C ILE A 5 -9.86 19.91 8.34
N ALA A 6 -10.16 18.89 7.55
CA ALA A 6 -11.49 18.67 7.01
C ALA A 6 -12.47 18.50 8.19
N ALA A 7 -13.45 19.40 8.28
CA ALA A 7 -14.57 19.30 9.19
C ALA A 7 -15.46 18.13 8.73
N ALA A 8 -15.11 16.91 9.13
CA ALA A 8 -15.96 15.74 8.99
C ALA A 8 -16.49 15.37 10.37
N GLY A 9 -17.75 15.73 10.63
CA GLY A 9 -18.44 15.43 11.88
C GLY A 9 -18.31 13.96 12.26
N ALA A 10 -17.94 13.70 13.52
CA ALA A 10 -18.09 12.48 14.32
C ALA A 10 -18.11 11.09 13.64
N SER A 11 -17.50 10.92 12.46
CA SER A 11 -17.45 9.63 11.80
C SER A 11 -16.20 8.91 12.29
N THR A 12 -16.40 7.77 12.93
CA THR A 12 -15.32 6.91 13.42
C THR A 12 -14.57 6.19 12.27
N GLY A 13 -14.83 6.56 11.01
CA GLY A 13 -14.32 5.95 9.78
C GLY A 13 -13.24 6.80 9.11
N TYR A 14 -12.81 6.37 7.92
CA TYR A 14 -11.90 7.16 7.07
C TYR A 14 -12.64 8.37 6.49
N SER A 15 -11.90 9.43 6.16
CA SER A 15 -12.41 10.43 5.21
C SER A 15 -12.48 9.81 3.82
N LEU A 16 -13.32 10.34 2.93
CA LEU A 16 -13.42 9.84 1.55
C LEU A 16 -12.06 9.93 0.82
N ALA A 17 -11.34 11.03 1.00
CA ALA A 17 -10.00 11.23 0.45
C ALA A 17 -9.01 10.16 0.96
N ASP A 18 -9.00 9.91 2.28
CA ASP A 18 -8.10 8.91 2.86
C ASP A 18 -8.44 7.49 2.41
N ALA A 19 -9.74 7.17 2.36
CA ALA A 19 -10.23 5.86 1.94
C ALA A 19 -9.84 5.55 0.50
N THR A 20 -9.84 6.56 -0.38
CA THR A 20 -9.63 6.43 -1.82
C THR A 20 -8.18 6.66 -2.26
N ASN A 21 -7.23 6.77 -1.33
CA ASN A 21 -5.82 6.99 -1.66
C ASN A 21 -5.23 5.91 -2.60
N TRP A 22 -5.63 4.64 -2.45
CA TRP A 22 -5.22 3.53 -3.33
C TRP A 22 -6.33 3.14 -4.33
N SER A 23 -6.85 4.14 -5.03
CA SER A 23 -7.76 3.91 -6.15
C SER A 23 -7.01 3.47 -7.40
N LEU A 24 -7.56 2.53 -8.16
CA LEU A 24 -7.02 2.17 -9.46
C LEU A 24 -7.38 3.26 -10.47
N ALA A 25 -6.41 3.89 -11.12
CA ALA A 25 -6.73 4.76 -12.26
C ALA A 25 -7.23 3.92 -13.45
N PRO A 26 -8.20 4.37 -14.26
CA PRO A 26 -8.69 3.59 -15.41
C PRO A 26 -7.58 3.15 -16.37
N ARG A 27 -6.54 3.97 -16.56
CA ARG A 27 -5.36 3.62 -17.37
C ARG A 27 -4.54 2.45 -16.81
N GLU A 28 -4.61 2.22 -15.50
CA GLU A 28 -3.89 1.13 -14.83
C GLU A 28 -4.54 -0.24 -15.05
N LEU A 29 -5.70 -0.32 -15.70
CA LEU A 29 -6.24 -1.60 -16.20
C LEU A 29 -5.28 -2.29 -17.18
N LEU A 30 -4.38 -1.55 -17.84
CA LEU A 30 -3.32 -2.11 -18.68
C LEU A 30 -2.40 -3.07 -17.91
N THR A 31 -2.34 -2.96 -16.58
CA THR A 31 -1.59 -3.90 -15.72
C THR A 31 -2.13 -5.32 -15.72
N PHE A 32 -3.40 -5.52 -16.10
CA PHE A 32 -3.95 -6.86 -16.30
C PHE A 32 -3.34 -7.56 -17.52
N ILE A 33 -2.88 -6.79 -18.52
CA ILE A 33 -2.25 -7.32 -19.74
C ILE A 33 -0.74 -7.42 -19.55
N VAL A 34 -0.11 -6.34 -19.09
CA VAL A 34 1.33 -6.25 -18.87
C VAL A 34 1.58 -5.68 -17.49
N PRO A 35 2.07 -6.48 -16.53
CA PRO A 35 2.05 -6.09 -15.12
C PRO A 35 2.94 -4.88 -14.82
N SER A 36 4.07 -4.73 -15.51
CA SER A 36 5.03 -3.62 -15.30
C SER A 36 4.68 -2.34 -16.04
N TRP A 37 3.50 -2.23 -16.66
CA TRP A 37 3.13 -1.00 -17.38
C TRP A 37 3.30 0.26 -16.54
N PHE A 38 2.98 0.16 -15.24
CA PHE A 38 3.18 1.23 -14.27
C PHE A 38 4.29 0.95 -13.26
N GLY A 39 5.24 0.06 -13.57
CA GLY A 39 6.46 -0.18 -12.77
C GLY A 39 6.37 -1.26 -11.68
N LEU A 40 5.35 -2.13 -11.67
CA LEU A 40 5.12 -3.23 -10.72
C LEU A 40 4.96 -2.82 -9.24
N GLN A 41 6.06 -2.42 -8.60
CA GLN A 41 6.16 -2.09 -7.18
C GLN A 41 7.03 -0.87 -6.95
N SER A 42 6.82 -0.18 -5.84
CA SER A 42 7.69 0.91 -5.41
C SER A 42 9.10 0.41 -5.10
N PRO A 43 10.16 1.16 -5.47
CA PRO A 43 10.17 2.56 -5.92
C PRO A 43 9.90 2.76 -7.43
N TYR A 44 9.76 1.70 -8.22
CA TYR A 44 9.59 1.80 -9.67
C TYR A 44 8.15 2.17 -10.08
N TYR A 45 7.17 1.96 -9.20
CA TYR A 45 5.78 2.27 -9.48
C TYR A 45 5.54 3.77 -9.74
N TRP A 46 4.93 4.08 -10.91
CA TRP A 46 4.68 5.45 -11.38
C TRP A 46 3.21 5.78 -11.69
N GLY A 47 2.28 4.90 -11.31
CA GLY A 47 0.84 5.16 -11.39
C GLY A 47 0.33 6.11 -10.30
N ASP A 48 -0.99 6.21 -10.18
CA ASP A 48 -1.70 7.24 -9.41
C ASP A 48 -1.82 6.91 -7.90
N MET A 49 -1.47 5.68 -7.51
CA MET A 49 -1.40 5.28 -6.10
C MET A 49 -0.12 5.83 -5.42
N PRO A 50 -0.13 6.07 -4.10
CA PRO A 50 1.06 6.53 -3.39
C PRO A 50 2.25 5.57 -3.53
N PHE A 51 1.99 4.28 -3.37
CA PHE A 51 2.93 3.18 -3.59
C PHE A 51 2.17 1.89 -3.89
N THR A 52 2.85 0.90 -4.48
CA THR A 52 2.35 -0.46 -4.62
C THR A 52 3.43 -1.47 -4.24
N SER A 53 3.00 -2.66 -3.83
CA SER A 53 3.88 -3.81 -3.54
C SER A 53 3.51 -5.04 -4.36
N SER A 54 2.56 -4.91 -5.29
CA SER A 54 2.02 -6.00 -6.10
C SER A 54 1.28 -5.45 -7.32
N SER A 55 0.95 -6.34 -8.25
CA SER A 55 0.05 -6.08 -9.38
C SER A 55 -1.06 -7.15 -9.40
N PHE A 56 -2.22 -6.80 -9.96
CA PHE A 56 -3.39 -7.69 -10.10
C PHE A 56 -3.32 -8.56 -11.37
N TYR A 57 -2.13 -8.75 -11.92
CA TYR A 57 -1.89 -9.63 -13.06
C TYR A 57 -2.07 -11.10 -12.67
N PHE A 58 -2.82 -11.84 -13.49
CA PHE A 58 -3.09 -13.27 -13.28
C PHE A 58 -2.68 -14.13 -14.48
N GLY A 59 -1.87 -13.57 -15.38
CA GLY A 59 -1.36 -14.24 -16.58
C GLY A 59 -2.05 -13.77 -17.85
N VAL A 60 -1.26 -13.43 -18.87
CA VAL A 60 -1.76 -12.96 -20.17
C VAL A 60 -2.46 -14.08 -20.95
N VAL A 61 -2.05 -15.34 -20.75
CA VAL A 61 -2.66 -16.52 -21.36
C VAL A 61 -4.04 -16.81 -20.73
N PRO A 62 -4.18 -16.89 -19.40
CA PRO A 62 -5.49 -16.87 -18.76
C PRO A 62 -6.38 -15.70 -19.20
N LEU A 63 -5.84 -14.49 -19.33
CA LEU A 63 -6.59 -13.33 -19.81
C LEU A 63 -7.11 -13.52 -21.24
N LEU A 64 -6.28 -14.05 -22.16
CA LEU A 64 -6.72 -14.40 -23.51
C LEU A 64 -7.93 -15.34 -23.47
N PHE A 65 -7.87 -16.41 -22.68
CA PHE A 65 -8.99 -17.34 -22.56
C PHE A 65 -10.20 -16.69 -21.87
N ALA A 66 -9.98 -15.82 -20.89
CA ALA A 66 -11.07 -15.08 -20.25
C ALA A 66 -11.84 -14.21 -21.25
N VAL A 67 -11.14 -13.59 -22.21
CA VAL A 67 -11.77 -12.86 -23.33
C VAL A 67 -12.49 -13.83 -24.28
N LEU A 68 -11.90 -14.97 -24.63
CA LEU A 68 -12.53 -15.98 -25.49
C LEU A 68 -13.80 -16.59 -24.90
N ALA A 69 -13.95 -16.57 -23.57
CA ALA A 69 -15.16 -17.03 -22.87
C ALA A 69 -16.45 -16.37 -23.39
N PHE A 70 -16.37 -15.13 -23.85
CA PHE A 70 -17.51 -14.38 -24.40
C PHE A 70 -18.06 -14.97 -25.72
N TRP A 71 -17.32 -15.84 -26.41
CA TRP A 71 -17.82 -16.57 -27.58
C TRP A 71 -18.33 -17.98 -27.24
N GLY A 72 -18.09 -18.45 -26.01
CA GLY A 72 -18.59 -19.72 -25.51
C GLY A 72 -20.05 -19.70 -25.06
N LYS A 73 -20.48 -20.86 -24.53
CA LYS A 73 -21.78 -21.02 -23.88
C LYS A 73 -21.81 -20.20 -22.58
N LYS A 74 -22.81 -19.33 -22.46
CA LYS A 74 -23.01 -18.45 -21.30
C LYS A 74 -24.15 -18.99 -20.45
N ASP A 75 -23.87 -19.26 -19.18
CA ASP A 75 -24.87 -19.67 -18.19
C ASP A 75 -25.09 -18.55 -17.16
N ARG A 76 -25.88 -18.83 -16.12
CA ARG A 76 -26.17 -17.86 -15.06
C ARG A 76 -24.91 -17.45 -14.28
N LEU A 77 -23.97 -18.39 -14.08
CA LEU A 77 -22.72 -18.12 -13.39
C LEU A 77 -21.85 -17.15 -14.20
N PHE A 78 -21.74 -17.36 -15.52
CA PHE A 78 -21.01 -16.45 -16.41
C PHE A 78 -21.49 -15.00 -16.25
N TRP A 79 -22.80 -14.77 -16.38
CA TRP A 79 -23.38 -13.43 -16.26
C TRP A 79 -23.26 -12.83 -14.85
N GLY A 80 -23.40 -13.66 -13.80
CA GLY A 80 -23.18 -13.24 -12.42
C GLY A 80 -21.75 -12.77 -12.18
N LEU A 81 -20.76 -13.51 -12.69
CA LEU A 81 -19.35 -13.11 -12.63
C LEU A 81 -19.06 -11.89 -13.51
N THR A 82 -19.71 -11.74 -14.66
CA THR A 82 -19.54 -10.54 -15.50
C THR A 82 -20.02 -9.30 -14.76
N ALA A 83 -21.21 -9.36 -14.15
CA ALA A 83 -21.74 -8.28 -13.33
C ALA A 83 -20.83 -7.96 -12.13
N LEU A 84 -20.34 -9.00 -11.44
CA LEU A 84 -19.41 -8.85 -10.32
C LEU A 84 -18.09 -8.17 -10.74
N SER A 85 -17.52 -8.58 -11.87
CA SER A 85 -16.28 -8.00 -12.39
C SER A 85 -16.47 -6.54 -12.79
N ILE A 86 -17.55 -6.20 -13.51
CA ILE A 86 -17.85 -4.82 -13.89
C ILE A 86 -18.03 -3.97 -12.63
N PHE A 87 -18.84 -4.43 -11.67
CA PHE A 87 -19.04 -3.74 -10.41
C PHE A 87 -17.73 -3.51 -9.66
N SER A 88 -16.89 -4.55 -9.55
CA SER A 88 -15.61 -4.48 -8.84
C SER A 88 -14.62 -3.53 -9.52
N ILE A 89 -14.55 -3.51 -10.85
CA ILE A 89 -13.71 -2.56 -11.60
C ILE A 89 -14.19 -1.12 -11.34
N LEU A 90 -15.49 -0.85 -11.48
CA LEU A 90 -16.04 0.49 -11.26
C LEU A 90 -15.82 0.97 -9.82
N LEU A 91 -15.97 0.07 -8.83
CA LEU A 91 -15.72 0.41 -7.44
C LEU A 91 -14.22 0.63 -7.17
N SER A 92 -13.34 -0.13 -7.82
CA SER A 92 -11.88 0.01 -7.66
C SER A 92 -11.34 1.36 -8.10
N PHE A 93 -12.07 2.08 -8.96
CA PHE A 93 -11.70 3.41 -9.43
C PHE A 93 -11.74 4.47 -8.34
N GLY A 94 -12.45 4.26 -7.23
CA GLY A 94 -12.46 5.15 -6.07
C GLY A 94 -12.53 6.63 -6.44
N LYS A 95 -11.47 7.40 -6.16
CA LYS A 95 -11.38 8.85 -6.48
C LYS A 95 -11.51 9.18 -7.97
N HIS A 96 -11.17 8.25 -8.87
CA HIS A 96 -11.31 8.42 -10.33
C HIS A 96 -12.76 8.23 -10.80
N PHE A 97 -13.62 7.61 -9.98
CA PHE A 97 -15.06 7.56 -10.20
C PHE A 97 -15.80 7.84 -8.89
N GLU A 98 -15.53 9.02 -8.33
CA GLU A 98 -15.96 9.40 -6.98
C GLU A 98 -17.48 9.35 -6.81
N MET A 99 -18.26 9.68 -7.84
CA MET A 99 -19.72 9.58 -7.78
C MET A 99 -20.20 8.15 -7.47
N PHE A 100 -19.62 7.14 -8.10
CA PHE A 100 -20.00 5.74 -7.90
C PHE A 100 -19.50 5.22 -6.55
N TYR A 101 -18.22 5.43 -6.25
CA TYR A 101 -17.64 4.98 -4.97
C TYR A 101 -18.26 5.70 -3.77
N GLY A 102 -18.43 7.02 -3.89
CA GLY A 102 -18.98 7.91 -2.87
C GLY A 102 -20.43 7.56 -2.49
N PHE A 103 -21.24 7.08 -3.44
CA PHE A 103 -22.57 6.56 -3.12
C PHE A 103 -22.50 5.42 -2.08
N PHE A 104 -21.68 4.39 -2.33
CA PHE A 104 -21.54 3.28 -1.39
C PHE A 104 -20.87 3.71 -0.09
N PHE A 105 -19.88 4.60 -0.18
CA PHE A 105 -19.17 5.13 0.98
C PHE A 105 -20.07 5.85 1.98
N ASN A 106 -21.04 6.62 1.47
CA ASN A 106 -21.93 7.43 2.29
C ASN A 106 -23.21 6.70 2.70
N VAL A 107 -23.69 5.74 1.89
CA VAL A 107 -24.99 5.07 2.09
C VAL A 107 -24.87 3.73 2.81
N LEU A 108 -23.85 2.92 2.51
CA LEU A 108 -23.74 1.57 3.08
C LEU A 108 -23.14 1.62 4.50
N PRO A 109 -23.77 0.94 5.48
CA PRO A 109 -23.25 0.90 6.84
C PRO A 109 -21.88 0.22 6.86
N PHE A 110 -20.96 0.74 7.67
CA PHE A 110 -19.58 0.28 7.83
C PHE A 110 -18.68 0.40 6.59
N PHE A 111 -19.18 0.83 5.42
CA PHE A 111 -18.36 0.93 4.23
C PHE A 111 -17.21 1.95 4.40
N ASN A 112 -17.46 3.03 5.14
CA ASN A 112 -16.44 4.01 5.52
C ASN A 112 -15.33 3.50 6.46
N LYS A 113 -15.37 2.22 6.85
CA LYS A 113 -14.27 1.54 7.56
C LYS A 113 -13.25 0.90 6.62
N PHE A 114 -13.62 0.69 5.35
CA PHE A 114 -12.71 0.14 4.36
C PHE A 114 -11.89 1.26 3.71
N ARG A 115 -10.64 0.92 3.37
CA ARG A 115 -9.72 1.73 2.59
C ARG A 115 -9.17 0.89 1.44
N THR A 116 -8.52 1.55 0.48
CA THR A 116 -7.82 0.89 -0.63
C THR A 116 -8.80 0.22 -1.62
N PRO A 117 -9.54 1.01 -2.41
CA PRO A 117 -10.57 0.50 -3.34
C PRO A 117 -10.03 -0.56 -4.29
N SER A 118 -8.76 -0.46 -4.70
CA SER A 118 -8.14 -1.40 -5.63
C SER A 118 -8.16 -2.87 -5.15
N LEU A 119 -8.22 -3.14 -3.84
CA LEU A 119 -8.23 -4.54 -3.34
C LEU A 119 -9.45 -5.34 -3.77
N ILE A 120 -10.56 -4.70 -4.12
CA ILE A 120 -11.74 -5.40 -4.65
C ILE A 120 -11.44 -6.11 -5.98
N LEU A 121 -10.40 -5.70 -6.71
CA LEU A 121 -9.96 -6.32 -7.96
C LEU A 121 -9.55 -7.78 -7.78
N LEU A 122 -9.32 -8.26 -6.55
CA LEU A 122 -9.20 -9.68 -6.27
C LEU A 122 -10.40 -10.48 -6.80
N LEU A 123 -11.62 -9.92 -6.74
CA LEU A 123 -12.83 -10.53 -7.29
C LEU A 123 -12.77 -10.62 -8.82
N VAL A 124 -12.19 -9.61 -9.47
CA VAL A 124 -11.98 -9.59 -10.93
C VAL A 124 -10.97 -10.66 -11.35
N VAL A 125 -9.89 -10.81 -10.59
CA VAL A 125 -8.87 -11.86 -10.81
C VAL A 125 -9.49 -13.25 -10.68
N LEU A 126 -10.25 -13.50 -9.61
CA LEU A 126 -10.95 -14.77 -9.40
C LEU A 126 -11.96 -15.08 -10.52
N ALA A 127 -12.78 -14.09 -10.90
CA ALA A 127 -13.70 -14.21 -12.02
C ALA A 127 -12.95 -14.47 -13.34
N GLY A 128 -11.82 -13.79 -13.57
CA GLY A 128 -10.95 -13.97 -14.72
C GLY A 128 -10.41 -15.40 -14.84
N MET A 129 -9.99 -16.01 -13.73
CA MET A 129 -9.58 -17.42 -13.70
C MET A 129 -10.71 -18.37 -14.10
N VAL A 130 -11.94 -18.12 -13.63
CA VAL A 130 -13.11 -18.91 -14.04
C VAL A 130 -13.42 -18.69 -15.53
N PHE A 131 -13.39 -17.44 -16.01
CA PHE A 131 -13.57 -17.14 -17.43
C PHE A 131 -12.53 -17.82 -18.30
N ALA A 132 -11.26 -17.91 -17.88
CA ALA A 132 -10.25 -18.66 -18.60
C ALA A 132 -10.66 -20.14 -18.83
N GLY A 133 -11.31 -20.77 -17.84
CA GLY A 133 -11.91 -22.10 -17.98
C GLY A 133 -13.02 -22.16 -19.04
N TYR A 134 -13.94 -21.18 -19.05
CA TYR A 134 -14.97 -21.06 -20.10
C TYR A 134 -14.36 -20.87 -21.49
N GLY A 135 -13.32 -20.04 -21.62
CA GLY A 135 -12.59 -19.84 -22.88
C GLY A 135 -11.87 -21.09 -23.38
N LEU A 136 -11.22 -21.83 -22.49
CA LEU A 136 -10.61 -23.12 -22.83
C LEU A 136 -11.65 -24.11 -23.32
N ARG A 137 -12.79 -24.23 -22.63
CA ARG A 137 -13.91 -25.07 -23.06
C ARG A 137 -14.44 -24.66 -24.43
N PHE A 138 -14.56 -23.36 -24.68
CA PHE A 138 -14.95 -22.83 -25.98
C PHE A 138 -13.98 -23.29 -27.07
N VAL A 139 -12.67 -23.08 -26.91
CA VAL A 139 -11.67 -23.50 -27.91
C VAL A 139 -11.71 -25.01 -28.16
N LEU A 140 -11.87 -25.82 -27.12
CA LEU A 140 -12.00 -27.27 -27.25
C LEU A 140 -13.25 -27.71 -28.03
N SER A 141 -14.30 -26.88 -28.07
CA SER A 141 -15.55 -27.12 -28.81
C SER A 141 -15.51 -26.73 -30.28
N LEU A 142 -14.39 -26.18 -30.78
CA LEU A 142 -14.22 -25.73 -32.17
C LEU A 142 -13.46 -26.68 -33.15
N PRO A 143 -13.51 -28.03 -33.06
CA PRO A 143 -12.81 -28.86 -34.04
C PRO A 143 -13.14 -28.48 -35.50
N SER A 144 -12.10 -28.23 -36.29
CA SER A 144 -12.20 -27.91 -37.73
C SER A 144 -12.95 -26.62 -38.11
N ASP A 145 -13.22 -25.71 -37.17
CA ASP A 145 -13.82 -24.40 -37.49
C ASP A 145 -12.84 -23.52 -38.29
N GLN A 146 -13.16 -23.22 -39.55
CA GLN A 146 -12.29 -22.48 -40.45
C GLN A 146 -12.09 -21.02 -40.03
N LYS A 147 -13.12 -20.36 -39.48
CA LYS A 147 -13.07 -18.95 -39.05
C LYS A 147 -12.08 -18.81 -37.91
N TRP A 148 -12.24 -19.63 -36.87
CA TRP A 148 -11.38 -19.59 -35.71
C TRP A 148 -9.97 -20.09 -36.00
N ARG A 149 -9.82 -21.10 -36.88
CA ARG A 149 -8.50 -21.51 -37.36
C ARG A 149 -7.73 -20.34 -37.99
N LYS A 150 -8.36 -19.55 -38.86
CA LYS A 150 -7.73 -18.36 -39.45
C LYS A 150 -7.43 -17.30 -38.38
N ALA A 151 -8.37 -17.04 -37.48
CA ALA A 151 -8.19 -16.05 -36.40
C ALA A 151 -7.00 -16.38 -35.49
N PHE A 152 -6.85 -17.65 -35.07
CA PHE A 152 -5.72 -18.06 -34.24
C PHE A 152 -4.38 -18.03 -34.98
N LEU A 153 -4.36 -18.35 -36.29
CA LEU A 153 -3.16 -18.23 -37.11
C LEU A 153 -2.73 -16.76 -37.25
N VAL A 154 -3.67 -15.87 -37.56
CA VAL A 154 -3.40 -14.43 -37.64
C VAL A 154 -2.92 -13.89 -36.29
N GLY A 155 -3.57 -14.28 -35.19
CA GLY A 155 -3.13 -13.92 -33.84
C GLY A 155 -1.70 -14.38 -33.55
N ALA A 156 -1.34 -15.61 -33.93
CA ALA A 156 0.03 -16.11 -33.77
C ALA A 156 1.04 -15.28 -34.59
N ILE A 157 0.73 -14.97 -35.85
CA ILE A 157 1.59 -14.16 -36.72
C ILE A 157 1.76 -12.74 -36.17
N VAL A 158 0.66 -12.11 -35.73
CA VAL A 158 0.69 -10.75 -35.16
C VAL A 158 1.51 -10.71 -33.88
N CYS A 159 1.29 -11.65 -32.94
CA CYS A 159 2.09 -11.73 -31.72
C CYS A 159 3.57 -12.01 -32.01
N ALA A 160 3.88 -12.86 -32.99
CA ALA A 160 5.26 -13.11 -33.41
C ALA A 160 5.91 -11.88 -34.06
N ALA A 161 5.17 -11.14 -34.89
CA ALA A 161 5.67 -9.91 -35.51
C ALA A 161 5.92 -8.82 -34.45
N LEU A 162 4.99 -8.62 -33.51
CA LEU A 162 5.15 -7.68 -32.39
C LEU A 162 6.30 -8.09 -31.47
N LEU A 163 6.46 -9.39 -31.20
CA LEU A 163 7.60 -9.92 -30.45
C LEU A 163 8.93 -9.52 -31.12
N LEU A 164 9.07 -9.73 -32.42
CA LEU A 164 10.26 -9.35 -33.17
C LEU A 164 10.49 -7.84 -33.14
N ILE A 165 9.43 -7.04 -33.29
CA ILE A 165 9.52 -5.57 -33.17
C ILE A 165 10.06 -5.19 -31.80
N PHE A 166 9.52 -5.71 -30.69
CA PHE A 166 9.98 -5.35 -29.35
C PHE A 166 11.38 -5.88 -29.01
N LEU A 167 11.80 -6.99 -29.62
CA LEU A 167 13.17 -7.49 -29.50
C LEU A 167 14.18 -6.55 -30.20
N VAL A 168 13.83 -5.99 -31.36
CA VAL A 168 14.73 -5.14 -32.16
C VAL A 168 14.65 -3.66 -31.78
N ALA A 169 13.49 -3.17 -31.33
CA ALA A 169 13.15 -1.76 -31.09
C ALA A 169 14.10 -1.00 -30.13
N GLY A 170 14.80 -1.71 -29.23
CA GLY A 170 15.73 -1.10 -28.29
C GLY A 170 15.07 0.00 -27.44
N GLU A 171 15.84 1.03 -27.07
CA GLU A 171 15.37 2.20 -26.30
C GLU A 171 14.67 3.27 -27.14
N ALA A 172 14.80 3.21 -28.47
CA ALA A 172 14.21 4.18 -29.39
C ALA A 172 12.67 4.22 -29.34
N PHE A 173 12.04 3.13 -28.86
CA PHE A 173 10.59 3.02 -28.73
C PHE A 173 10.04 3.54 -27.39
N SER A 174 10.90 3.95 -26.45
CA SER A 174 10.47 4.47 -25.14
C SER A 174 9.44 5.60 -25.25
N GLY A 175 9.64 6.52 -26.20
CA GLY A 175 8.72 7.63 -26.45
C GLY A 175 7.29 7.23 -26.85
N LEU A 176 7.06 6.00 -27.35
CA LEU A 176 5.73 5.50 -27.70
C LEU A 176 4.89 5.11 -26.48
N PHE A 177 5.53 4.86 -25.34
CA PHE A 177 4.89 4.33 -24.14
C PHE A 177 4.70 5.38 -23.02
N GLY A 178 5.09 6.63 -23.30
CA GLY A 178 4.91 7.76 -22.40
C GLY A 178 6.20 8.18 -21.69
N SER A 179 6.07 9.06 -20.70
CA SER A 179 7.21 9.69 -20.04
C SER A 179 7.83 8.88 -18.90
N PHE A 180 7.14 7.84 -18.42
CA PHE A 180 7.54 7.05 -17.24
C PHE A 180 7.73 7.90 -15.97
N SER A 181 7.13 9.08 -15.89
CA SER A 181 7.32 10.03 -14.79
C SER A 181 6.15 10.01 -13.82
N LYS A 182 6.43 10.07 -12.51
CA LYS A 182 5.42 10.28 -11.48
C LYS A 182 5.44 11.74 -10.98
N PRO A 183 4.27 12.38 -10.77
CA PRO A 183 4.21 13.72 -10.19
C PRO A 183 4.97 13.82 -8.86
N GLY A 184 5.77 14.87 -8.69
CA GLY A 184 6.58 15.13 -7.50
C GLY A 184 8.00 14.55 -7.54
N GLU A 185 8.31 13.59 -8.41
CA GLU A 185 9.64 12.98 -8.47
C GLU A 185 10.75 13.95 -8.88
N ALA A 186 10.43 14.92 -9.75
CA ALA A 186 11.37 15.95 -10.20
C ALA A 186 11.89 16.86 -9.07
N GLN A 187 11.18 16.92 -7.94
CA GLN A 187 11.59 17.68 -6.76
C GLN A 187 12.35 16.83 -5.74
N GLN A 188 12.23 15.50 -5.84
CA GLN A 188 12.78 14.55 -4.87
C GLN A 188 14.12 13.95 -5.32
N TYR A 189 14.33 13.83 -6.63
CA TYR A 189 15.49 13.15 -7.22
C TYR A 189 16.29 14.07 -8.13
N GLU A 190 17.60 13.83 -8.19
CA GLU A 190 18.48 14.49 -9.14
C GLU A 190 18.16 14.06 -10.58
N PRO A 191 18.38 14.90 -11.61
CA PRO A 191 18.06 14.59 -13.01
C PRO A 191 18.66 13.26 -13.51
N GLN A 192 19.88 12.93 -13.08
CA GLN A 192 20.53 11.67 -13.44
C GLN A 192 19.82 10.45 -12.85
N GLN A 193 19.36 10.54 -11.59
CA GLN A 193 18.62 9.47 -10.92
C GLN A 193 17.25 9.28 -11.57
N LEU A 194 16.57 10.36 -11.97
CA LEU A 194 15.30 10.31 -12.70
C LEU A 194 15.44 9.61 -14.04
N ASN A 195 16.48 9.95 -14.81
CA ASN A 195 16.72 9.31 -16.10
C ASN A 195 17.01 7.81 -15.95
N GLN A 196 17.76 7.42 -14.92
CA GLN A 196 17.96 6.00 -14.59
C GLN A 196 16.65 5.31 -14.19
N LEU A 197 15.80 5.99 -13.43
CA LEU A 197 14.50 5.45 -13.02
C LEU A 197 13.58 5.24 -14.23
N HIS A 198 13.53 6.20 -15.15
CA HIS A 198 12.78 6.09 -16.40
C HIS A 198 13.30 4.96 -17.29
N SER A 199 14.61 4.80 -17.43
CA SER A 199 15.17 3.71 -18.24
C SER A 199 14.89 2.33 -17.65
N ILE A 200 14.95 2.19 -16.31
CA ILE A 200 14.56 0.95 -15.61
C ILE A 200 13.08 0.65 -15.85
N ARG A 201 12.19 1.65 -15.70
CA ARG A 201 10.74 1.49 -15.94
C ARG A 201 10.44 1.04 -17.37
N PHE A 202 11.08 1.67 -18.36
CA PHE A 202 10.93 1.26 -19.76
C PHE A 202 11.46 -0.16 -20.00
N LYS A 203 12.63 -0.50 -19.45
CA LYS A 203 13.19 -1.84 -19.57
C LYS A 203 12.25 -2.90 -19.00
N MET A 204 11.70 -2.68 -17.80
CA MET A 204 10.72 -3.58 -17.19
C MET A 204 9.50 -3.79 -18.11
N LEU A 205 8.94 -2.69 -18.62
CA LEU A 205 7.80 -2.74 -19.55
C LEU A 205 8.15 -3.52 -20.82
N ARG A 206 9.31 -3.24 -21.44
CA ARG A 206 9.76 -3.93 -22.65
C ARG A 206 9.95 -5.42 -22.43
N ASP A 207 10.62 -5.81 -21.34
CA ASP A 207 10.88 -7.21 -21.01
C ASP A 207 9.56 -7.97 -20.80
N ASP A 208 8.58 -7.36 -20.13
CA ASP A 208 7.26 -7.95 -19.93
C ASP A 208 6.42 -7.97 -21.21
N LEU A 209 6.53 -6.96 -22.08
CA LEU A 209 5.88 -6.96 -23.40
C LEU A 209 6.42 -8.09 -24.28
N VAL A 210 7.74 -8.28 -24.31
CA VAL A 210 8.39 -9.38 -25.04
C VAL A 210 7.86 -10.72 -24.53
N LEU A 211 7.84 -10.93 -23.21
CA LEU A 211 7.33 -12.17 -22.63
C LEU A 211 5.83 -12.36 -22.89
N ALA A 212 5.02 -11.31 -22.76
CA ALA A 212 3.60 -11.37 -23.04
C ALA A 212 3.33 -11.75 -24.50
N MET A 213 4.05 -11.15 -25.45
CA MET A 213 3.94 -11.51 -26.88
C MET A 213 4.43 -12.92 -27.16
N LEU A 214 5.47 -13.40 -26.48
CA LEU A 214 5.94 -14.79 -26.56
C LEU A 214 4.86 -15.76 -26.08
N TRP A 215 4.30 -15.55 -24.88
CA TRP A 215 3.27 -16.42 -24.33
C TRP A 215 1.99 -16.43 -25.15
N LEU A 216 1.58 -15.26 -25.64
CA LEU A 216 0.45 -15.16 -26.56
C LEU A 216 0.74 -15.86 -27.90
N ALA A 217 1.91 -15.68 -28.50
CA ALA A 217 2.28 -16.37 -29.74
C ALA A 217 2.22 -17.90 -29.59
N ILE A 218 2.72 -18.43 -28.46
CA ILE A 218 2.63 -19.86 -28.15
C ILE A 218 1.17 -20.29 -27.94
N ALA A 219 0.38 -19.54 -27.18
CA ALA A 219 -1.03 -19.86 -26.93
C ALA A 219 -1.88 -19.83 -28.22
N PHE A 220 -1.73 -18.79 -29.04
CA PHE A 220 -2.39 -18.68 -30.35
C PHE A 220 -1.99 -19.84 -31.27
N THR A 221 -0.70 -20.19 -31.31
CA THR A 221 -0.20 -21.33 -32.10
C THR A 221 -0.78 -22.65 -31.59
N ALA A 222 -0.83 -22.87 -30.27
CA ALA A 222 -1.41 -24.06 -29.67
C ALA A 222 -2.91 -24.19 -29.99
N CYS A 223 -3.67 -23.09 -29.92
CA CYS A 223 -5.08 -23.05 -30.34
C CYS A 223 -5.23 -23.40 -31.82
N TRP A 224 -4.40 -22.83 -32.69
CA TRP A 224 -4.39 -23.13 -34.12
C TRP A 224 -4.09 -24.60 -34.40
N LEU A 225 -3.06 -25.17 -33.77
CA LEU A 225 -2.71 -26.59 -33.90
C LEU A 225 -3.85 -27.51 -33.43
N LYS A 226 -4.50 -27.17 -32.31
CA LYS A 226 -5.61 -27.95 -31.75
C LYS A 226 -6.83 -27.97 -32.66
N ILE A 227 -7.21 -26.82 -33.22
CA ILE A 227 -8.36 -26.69 -34.13
C ILE A 227 -8.05 -27.30 -35.51
N SER A 228 -6.80 -27.23 -35.94
CA SER A 228 -6.32 -27.88 -37.16
C SER A 228 -6.19 -29.40 -37.04
N GLY A 229 -6.48 -29.98 -35.86
CA GLY A 229 -6.37 -31.42 -35.62
C GLY A 229 -4.94 -31.95 -35.52
N LYS A 230 -3.93 -31.08 -35.46
CA LYS A 230 -2.51 -31.48 -35.41
C LYS A 230 -2.06 -31.97 -34.04
N ILE A 231 -2.76 -31.58 -32.98
CA ILE A 231 -2.50 -32.02 -31.59
C ILE A 231 -3.79 -32.47 -30.89
N LYS A 232 -3.63 -33.42 -29.96
CA LYS A 232 -4.72 -33.91 -29.10
C LYS A 232 -5.06 -32.88 -28.00
N ALA A 233 -6.26 -33.00 -27.41
CA ALA A 233 -6.70 -32.11 -26.33
C ALA A 233 -5.76 -32.10 -25.13
N ASN A 234 -5.25 -33.26 -24.70
CA ASN A 234 -4.33 -33.36 -23.56
C ASN A 234 -3.01 -32.62 -23.81
N ALA A 235 -2.47 -32.73 -25.03
CA ALA A 235 -1.25 -32.00 -25.40
C ALA A 235 -1.48 -30.49 -25.42
N PHE A 236 -2.61 -30.03 -25.97
CA PHE A 236 -3.01 -28.63 -25.92
C PHE A 236 -3.12 -28.10 -24.49
N LEU A 237 -3.84 -28.82 -23.62
CA LEU A 237 -4.01 -28.45 -22.22
C LEU A 237 -2.67 -28.42 -21.46
N ALA A 238 -1.79 -29.40 -21.70
CA ALA A 238 -0.47 -29.43 -21.09
C ALA A 238 0.40 -28.23 -21.51
N ILE A 239 0.37 -27.84 -22.79
CA ILE A 239 1.08 -26.65 -23.29
C ILE A 239 0.56 -25.39 -22.60
N ILE A 240 -0.77 -25.19 -22.57
CA ILE A 240 -1.37 -24.00 -21.94
C ILE A 240 -1.07 -23.95 -20.44
N LEU A 241 -1.16 -25.09 -19.75
CA LEU A 241 -0.83 -25.18 -18.33
C LEU A 241 0.65 -24.82 -18.08
N LEU A 242 1.57 -25.39 -18.86
CA LEU A 242 3.00 -25.15 -18.72
C LEU A 242 3.36 -23.67 -18.91
N ILE A 243 2.91 -23.05 -20.02
CA ILE A 243 3.23 -21.63 -20.26
C ILE A 243 2.60 -20.70 -19.23
N THR A 244 1.40 -21.03 -18.73
CA THR A 244 0.74 -20.25 -17.66
C THR A 244 1.50 -20.37 -16.34
N LEU A 245 1.94 -21.58 -15.98
CA LEU A 245 2.74 -21.80 -14.77
C LEU A 245 4.07 -21.04 -14.85
N VAL A 246 4.77 -21.11 -15.98
CA VAL A 246 6.04 -20.40 -16.15
C VAL A 246 5.86 -18.88 -16.09
N ASP A 247 4.83 -18.34 -16.76
CA ASP A 247 4.49 -16.91 -16.74
C ASP A 247 4.21 -16.41 -15.32
N ILE A 248 3.28 -17.08 -14.61
CA ILE A 248 2.90 -16.70 -13.24
C ILE A 248 4.07 -16.91 -12.29
N TRP A 249 4.84 -18.00 -12.39
CA TRP A 249 6.00 -18.25 -11.52
C TRP A 249 7.04 -17.14 -11.65
N ARG A 250 7.40 -16.78 -12.89
CA ARG A 250 8.35 -15.69 -13.16
C ARG A 250 7.80 -14.36 -12.66
N PHE A 251 6.52 -14.07 -12.88
CA PHE A 251 5.89 -12.86 -12.36
C PHE A 251 5.92 -12.80 -10.82
N SER A 252 5.47 -13.86 -10.14
CA SER A 252 5.47 -13.95 -8.67
C SER A 252 6.87 -13.84 -8.07
N GLY A 253 7.90 -14.28 -8.79
CA GLY A 253 9.30 -14.12 -8.37
C GLY A 253 9.75 -12.66 -8.12
N HIS A 254 9.05 -11.66 -8.68
CA HIS A 254 9.37 -10.24 -8.42
C HIS A 254 9.01 -9.78 -7.00
N PHE A 255 8.07 -10.48 -6.36
CA PHE A 255 7.55 -10.11 -5.04
C PHE A 255 8.00 -11.08 -3.94
N TYR A 256 8.63 -12.18 -4.34
CA TYR A 256 9.08 -13.21 -3.42
C TYR A 256 10.56 -13.04 -3.12
N GLU A 257 10.86 -12.41 -1.98
CA GLU A 257 12.21 -12.38 -1.41
C GLU A 257 12.28 -13.41 -0.26
N PRO A 258 12.78 -14.63 -0.49
CA PRO A 258 12.93 -15.60 0.58
C PRO A 258 14.00 -15.11 1.56
N LYS A 259 13.57 -14.53 2.68
CA LYS A 259 14.46 -14.18 3.78
C LYS A 259 14.69 -15.40 4.66
N ALA A 260 15.94 -15.66 5.02
CA ALA A 260 16.22 -16.67 6.03
C ALA A 260 15.51 -16.28 7.34
N LYS A 261 14.89 -17.24 8.03
CA LYS A 261 14.16 -17.00 9.30
C LYS A 261 14.98 -16.17 10.29
N GLY A 262 16.32 -16.31 10.28
CA GLY A 262 17.23 -15.56 11.14
C GLY A 262 17.39 -14.07 10.82
N GLU A 263 17.32 -13.65 9.56
CA GLU A 263 17.58 -12.24 9.17
C GLU A 263 16.49 -11.28 9.68
N THR A 264 15.24 -11.72 9.67
CA THR A 264 14.12 -10.91 10.20
C THR A 264 14.21 -10.80 11.73
N LEU A 265 14.65 -11.87 12.40
CA LEU A 265 14.87 -11.88 13.84
C LEU A 265 16.11 -11.07 14.24
N GLN A 266 17.16 -11.02 13.41
CA GLN A 266 18.35 -10.20 13.64
C GLN A 266 18.02 -8.72 13.72
N ARG A 267 17.14 -8.21 12.85
CA ARG A 267 16.68 -6.81 12.93
C ARG A 267 15.91 -6.50 14.21
N LEU A 268 15.30 -7.51 14.81
CA LEU A 268 14.60 -7.39 16.08
C LEU A 268 15.50 -7.66 17.28
N GLN A 269 16.77 -8.06 17.13
CA GLN A 269 17.68 -8.27 18.26
C GLN A 269 17.91 -6.96 19.04
N PRO A 270 18.24 -7.04 20.34
CA PRO A 270 18.46 -5.85 21.12
C PRO A 270 19.78 -5.24 20.68
N ASN A 271 19.78 -3.94 20.45
CA ASN A 271 21.00 -3.18 20.19
C ASN A 271 21.43 -2.45 21.47
N ARG A 272 22.51 -1.66 21.41
CA ARG A 272 23.02 -0.94 22.59
C ARG A 272 21.97 -0.01 23.20
N ILE A 273 21.09 0.56 22.36
CA ILE A 273 19.99 1.43 22.80
C ILE A 273 18.97 0.63 23.60
N VAL A 274 18.50 -0.51 23.07
CA VAL A 274 17.54 -1.39 23.75
C VAL A 274 18.10 -1.91 25.07
N GLU A 275 19.35 -2.38 25.08
CA GLU A 275 20.02 -2.85 26.30
C GLU A 275 20.05 -1.76 27.39
N THR A 276 20.33 -0.51 27.00
CA THR A 276 20.36 0.63 27.93
C THR A 276 18.96 0.96 28.44
N LEU A 277 17.95 0.92 27.57
CA LEU A 277 16.55 1.12 27.94
C LEU A 277 16.09 0.07 28.95
N GLN A 278 16.44 -1.20 28.76
CA GLN A 278 16.08 -2.30 29.67
C GLN A 278 16.65 -2.18 31.09
N GLN A 279 17.67 -1.33 31.30
CA GLN A 279 18.20 -1.03 32.63
C GLN A 279 17.28 -0.09 33.41
N ASP A 280 16.48 0.74 32.74
CA ASP A 280 15.47 1.58 33.38
C ASP A 280 14.22 0.74 33.71
N LYS A 281 13.93 0.59 35.00
CA LYS A 281 12.76 -0.16 35.49
C LYS A 281 11.53 0.73 35.73
N SER A 282 11.63 2.03 35.48
CA SER A 282 10.49 2.94 35.60
C SER A 282 9.50 2.75 34.45
N VAL A 283 8.27 3.25 34.63
CA VAL A 283 7.28 3.25 33.54
C VAL A 283 7.57 4.44 32.63
N TYR A 284 7.97 4.15 31.39
CA TYR A 284 8.28 5.16 30.38
C TYR A 284 7.78 4.79 28.99
N ARG A 285 7.76 5.76 28.07
CA ARG A 285 7.66 5.54 26.63
C ARG A 285 8.91 6.08 25.93
N VAL A 286 9.22 5.48 24.78
CA VAL A 286 10.22 5.98 23.85
C VAL A 286 9.55 6.61 22.62
N PHE A 287 10.18 7.64 22.05
CA PHE A 287 9.79 8.21 20.77
C PHE A 287 10.94 8.07 19.76
N PRO A 288 10.86 7.07 18.86
CA PRO A 288 11.82 6.94 17.77
C PRO A 288 11.59 8.03 16.72
N LEU A 289 12.64 8.52 16.07
CA LEU A 289 12.56 9.58 15.08
C LEU A 289 12.90 9.10 13.66
N GLY A 290 12.38 9.80 12.66
CA GLY A 290 12.65 9.52 11.25
C GLY A 290 12.22 8.10 10.85
N ARG A 291 13.13 7.33 10.25
CA ARG A 291 12.86 5.98 9.77
C ARG A 291 12.50 4.99 10.88
N LEU A 292 12.98 5.25 12.10
CA LEU A 292 12.72 4.42 13.28
C LEU A 292 11.25 4.46 13.74
N MET A 293 10.45 5.42 13.26
CA MET A 293 9.02 5.52 13.56
C MET A 293 8.20 4.30 13.11
N GLN A 294 8.72 3.51 12.17
CA GLN A 294 8.08 2.27 11.71
C GLN A 294 8.75 1.01 12.28
N ASP A 295 9.78 1.17 13.11
CA ASP A 295 10.51 0.05 13.69
C ASP A 295 9.73 -0.58 14.84
N ASN A 296 9.57 -1.90 14.78
CA ASN A 296 8.87 -2.71 15.79
C ASN A 296 9.81 -3.40 16.78
N ARG A 297 11.13 -3.16 16.71
CA ARG A 297 12.11 -3.66 17.69
C ARG A 297 11.75 -3.28 19.12
N TRP A 298 11.24 -2.07 19.34
CA TRP A 298 10.83 -1.61 20.67
C TRP A 298 9.78 -2.53 21.29
N ALA A 299 8.75 -2.90 20.52
CA ALA A 299 7.71 -3.80 20.97
C ALA A 299 8.23 -5.23 21.19
N ALA A 300 9.18 -5.70 20.37
CA ALA A 300 9.80 -7.02 20.52
C ALA A 300 10.56 -7.19 21.85
N TRP A 301 11.01 -6.09 22.45
CA TRP A 301 11.69 -6.05 23.75
C TRP A 301 10.87 -5.34 24.83
N GLU A 302 9.54 -5.40 24.72
CA GLU A 302 8.58 -4.89 25.71
C GLU A 302 8.79 -3.41 26.09
N THR A 303 9.43 -2.65 25.20
CA THR A 303 9.65 -1.22 25.37
C THR A 303 8.47 -0.47 24.77
N ALA A 304 7.67 0.17 25.63
CA ALA A 304 6.53 0.96 25.18
C ALA A 304 6.99 2.10 24.27
N SER A 305 6.48 2.14 23.04
CA SER A 305 6.86 3.12 22.02
C SER A 305 5.66 3.95 21.58
N LEU A 306 5.90 5.24 21.35
CA LEU A 306 5.00 6.15 20.65
C LEU A 306 5.18 6.07 19.12
N GLY A 307 6.11 5.24 18.64
CA GLY A 307 6.24 4.83 17.24
C GLY A 307 5.80 3.39 17.01
N GLY A 308 6.24 2.82 15.89
CA GLY A 308 5.97 1.44 15.48
C GLY A 308 5.00 1.33 14.31
N TYR A 309 5.18 0.27 13.52
CA TYR A 309 4.27 -0.11 12.45
C TYR A 309 3.16 -1.02 12.95
N HIS A 310 1.92 -0.67 12.63
CA HIS A 310 0.76 -1.54 12.80
C HIS A 310 -0.17 -1.37 11.61
N GLY A 311 -0.61 -2.48 10.99
CA GLY A 311 -1.48 -2.45 9.82
C GLY A 311 -2.88 -1.88 10.06
N ALA A 312 -3.32 -1.81 11.33
CA ALA A 312 -4.65 -1.36 11.74
C ALA A 312 -4.58 -0.33 12.89
N LYS A 313 -3.83 0.76 12.69
CA LYS A 313 -3.77 1.87 13.67
C LYS A 313 -5.15 2.49 13.87
N MET A 314 -5.47 2.84 15.12
CA MET A 314 -6.68 3.61 15.44
C MET A 314 -6.63 4.99 14.80
N ARG A 315 -7.76 5.46 14.25
CA ARG A 315 -7.83 6.78 13.61
C ARG A 315 -7.48 7.93 14.55
N SER A 316 -7.93 7.86 15.80
CA SER A 316 -7.57 8.84 16.84
C SER A 316 -6.07 8.97 17.04
N TYR A 317 -5.36 7.85 17.03
CA TYR A 317 -3.90 7.84 17.13
C TYR A 317 -3.23 8.42 15.88
N GLN A 318 -3.73 8.06 14.70
CA GLN A 318 -3.22 8.58 13.43
C GLN A 318 -3.37 10.11 13.34
N ASP A 319 -4.51 10.66 13.77
CA ASP A 319 -4.70 12.12 13.79
C ASP A 319 -3.70 12.82 14.72
N LEU A 320 -3.34 12.22 15.86
CA LEU A 320 -2.31 12.78 16.74
C LEU A 320 -0.92 12.71 16.09
N LEU A 321 -0.59 11.61 15.42
CA LEU A 321 0.68 11.48 14.69
C LEU A 321 0.80 12.53 13.58
N ASP A 322 -0.25 12.72 12.79
CA ASP A 322 -0.24 13.57 11.60
C ASP A 322 -0.28 15.07 11.96
N ASN A 323 -0.94 15.43 13.06
CA ASN A 323 -1.20 16.84 13.39
C ASN A 323 -0.50 17.34 14.66
N VAL A 324 -0.23 16.48 15.64
CA VAL A 324 0.22 16.92 16.97
C VAL A 324 1.69 16.61 17.22
N PHE A 325 2.15 15.38 16.93
CA PHE A 325 3.48 14.92 17.32
C PHE A 325 4.60 15.76 16.68
N PHE A 326 4.41 16.13 15.41
CA PHE A 326 5.36 16.90 14.61
C PHE A 326 4.94 18.37 14.42
N ASN A 327 4.54 19.05 15.50
CA ASN A 327 4.12 20.47 15.50
C ASN A 327 4.93 21.35 16.48
N GLY A 328 6.25 21.25 16.44
CA GLY A 328 7.17 22.03 17.29
C GLY A 328 7.73 23.30 16.63
N PRO A 329 8.34 24.21 17.42
CA PRO A 329 8.91 25.46 16.92
C PRO A 329 10.23 25.29 16.15
N ASP A 330 10.94 24.16 16.35
CA ASP A 330 12.19 23.87 15.65
C ASP A 330 11.91 23.50 14.19
N ARG A 331 12.52 24.21 13.25
CA ARG A 331 12.27 24.03 11.81
C ARG A 331 12.86 22.73 11.23
N ARG A 332 13.88 22.15 11.89
CA ARG A 332 14.54 20.92 11.44
C ARG A 332 13.85 19.71 12.02
N ILE A 333 13.47 19.79 13.29
CA ILE A 333 12.87 18.68 14.05
C ILE A 333 11.67 19.24 14.83
N PRO A 334 10.51 19.43 14.17
CA PRO A 334 9.36 20.13 14.73
C PRO A 334 8.61 19.25 15.74
N LEU A 335 9.23 18.89 16.86
CA LEU A 335 8.59 18.04 17.86
C LEU A 335 7.72 18.86 18.81
N ASN A 336 6.48 18.43 19.03
CA ASN A 336 5.65 18.95 20.12
C ASN A 336 6.10 18.31 21.44
N ILE A 337 7.21 18.81 21.97
CA ILE A 337 7.83 18.27 23.18
C ILE A 337 6.89 18.33 24.40
N PRO A 338 6.11 19.40 24.65
CA PRO A 338 5.13 19.42 25.73
C PRO A 338 4.15 18.24 25.66
N PHE A 339 3.55 18.01 24.49
CA PHE A 339 2.64 16.88 24.28
C PHE A 339 3.33 15.52 24.47
N LEU A 340 4.50 15.33 23.85
CA LEU A 340 5.25 14.07 23.98
C LEU A 340 5.65 13.81 25.44
N SER A 341 6.01 14.86 26.18
CA SER A 341 6.33 14.78 27.61
C SER A 341 5.12 14.36 28.44
N ALA A 342 3.94 14.91 28.15
CA ALA A 342 2.67 14.52 28.77
C ALA A 342 2.27 13.08 28.46
N MET A 343 2.72 12.54 27.33
CA MET A 343 2.59 11.13 26.97
C MET A 343 3.63 10.23 27.66
N ASN A 344 4.29 10.71 28.73
CA ASN A 344 5.32 9.97 29.46
C ASN A 344 6.49 9.53 28.55
N CYS A 345 6.80 10.33 27.52
CA CYS A 345 7.95 10.10 26.65
C CYS A 345 9.25 10.53 27.35
N LYS A 346 9.92 9.56 27.97
CA LYS A 346 11.18 9.77 28.71
C LYS A 346 12.40 9.74 27.79
N TYR A 347 12.32 8.98 26.70
CA TYR A 347 13.46 8.79 25.81
C TYR A 347 13.12 9.08 24.35
N PHE A 348 14.09 9.67 23.65
CA PHE A 348 14.05 9.89 22.21
C PHE A 348 15.18 9.09 21.56
N VAL A 349 14.92 8.48 20.41
CA VAL A 349 15.93 7.74 19.64
C VAL A 349 16.03 8.35 18.26
N ALA A 350 17.22 8.74 17.85
CA ALA A 350 17.46 9.40 16.56
C ALA A 350 18.61 8.74 15.79
N GLU A 351 18.52 8.81 14.46
CA GLU A 351 19.67 8.60 13.58
C GLU A 351 20.52 9.87 13.61
N GLY A 352 21.70 9.80 14.24
CA GLY A 352 22.58 10.96 14.42
C GLY A 352 22.18 11.94 15.53
N GLN A 353 22.86 13.10 15.56
CA GLN A 353 22.73 14.06 16.65
C GLN A 353 21.50 14.98 16.49
N LEU A 354 20.74 15.13 17.58
CA LEU A 354 19.65 16.08 17.67
C LEU A 354 20.16 17.51 18.00
N PRO A 355 19.46 18.57 17.55
CA PRO A 355 19.79 19.95 17.89
C PRO A 355 19.79 20.19 19.41
N ALA A 356 20.84 20.85 19.91
CA ALA A 356 21.02 21.09 21.35
C ALA A 356 19.90 21.95 21.97
N ASN A 357 19.27 22.83 21.18
CA ASN A 357 18.14 23.66 21.58
C ASN A 357 16.87 22.87 21.93
N LEU A 358 16.81 21.58 21.60
CA LEU A 358 15.71 20.71 22.06
C LEU A 358 15.82 20.40 23.56
N GLY A 359 16.97 20.62 24.21
CA GLY A 359 17.12 20.45 25.66
C GLY A 359 17.04 18.99 26.12
N PHE A 360 17.45 18.05 25.28
CA PHE A 360 17.56 16.64 25.64
C PHE A 360 18.98 16.30 26.07
N GLU A 361 19.11 15.37 27.01
CA GLU A 361 20.40 14.89 27.53
C GLU A 361 20.82 13.62 26.80
N MET A 362 22.02 13.56 26.24
CA MET A 362 22.52 12.32 25.63
C MET A 362 22.77 11.26 26.72
N VAL A 363 22.26 10.06 26.53
CA VAL A 363 22.43 8.93 27.47
C VAL A 363 23.47 7.95 26.97
N THR A 364 23.33 7.50 25.72
CA THR A 364 24.25 6.58 25.07
C THR A 364 24.13 6.71 23.55
N GLN A 365 25.04 6.08 22.83
CA GLN A 365 24.99 5.94 21.39
C GLN A 365 25.28 4.48 20.99
N ASP A 366 24.73 4.07 19.86
CA ASP A 366 25.05 2.84 19.17
C ASP A 366 25.82 3.19 17.89
N PRO A 367 27.17 3.04 17.87
CA PRO A 367 27.97 3.36 16.70
C PRO A 367 27.70 2.45 15.51
N ALA A 368 27.27 1.20 15.73
CA ALA A 368 27.05 0.22 14.67
C ALA A 368 25.83 0.59 13.83
N GLU A 369 24.76 1.02 14.50
CA GLU A 369 23.52 1.46 13.84
C GLU A 369 23.41 2.99 13.70
N LYS A 370 24.41 3.75 14.17
CA LYS A 370 24.45 5.23 14.18
C LYS A 370 23.27 5.86 14.92
N LEU A 371 22.82 5.20 15.99
CA LEU A 371 21.70 5.65 16.81
C LEU A 371 22.19 6.39 18.04
N VAL A 372 21.43 7.39 18.47
CA VAL A 372 21.69 8.12 19.71
C VAL A 372 20.43 8.10 20.58
N LEU A 373 20.60 7.73 21.84
CA LEU A 373 19.56 7.76 22.86
C LEU A 373 19.66 9.06 23.65
N TYR A 374 18.54 9.76 23.71
CA TYR A 374 18.37 10.99 24.44
C TYR A 374 17.34 10.83 25.55
N LYS A 375 17.59 11.43 26.70
CA LYS A 375 16.64 11.55 27.81
C LYS A 375 15.96 12.92 27.76
N ASN A 376 14.65 12.90 27.92
CA ASN A 376 13.83 14.08 28.06
C ASN A 376 13.64 14.40 29.55
N PRO A 377 14.28 15.47 30.08
CA PRO A 377 14.16 15.82 31.49
C PRO A 377 12.75 16.34 31.86
N ARG A 378 11.93 16.68 30.86
CA ARG A 378 10.56 17.20 31.05
C ARG A 378 9.48 16.12 31.05
N ALA A 379 9.86 14.84 30.91
CA ALA A 379 8.90 13.75 30.81
C ALA A 379 8.02 13.67 32.07
N MET A 380 6.71 13.66 31.86
CA MET A 380 5.74 13.55 32.95
C MET A 380 5.55 12.09 33.36
N GLU A 381 5.00 11.87 34.56
CA GLU A 381 4.58 10.55 35.00
C GLU A 381 3.50 9.97 34.08
N ARG A 382 3.34 8.64 34.07
CA ARG A 382 2.33 7.96 33.24
C ARG A 382 0.90 8.40 33.60
N VAL A 383 0.69 8.69 34.87
CA VAL A 383 -0.57 9.16 35.44
C VAL A 383 -0.22 10.40 36.25
N TYR A 384 -0.96 11.48 36.03
CA TYR A 384 -0.83 12.72 36.77
C TYR A 384 -2.22 13.34 36.94
N PHE A 385 -2.37 14.19 37.95
CA PHE A 385 -3.60 14.96 38.15
C PHE A 385 -3.50 16.29 37.42
N ALA A 386 -4.56 16.66 36.71
CA ALA A 386 -4.75 18.01 36.18
C ALA A 386 -5.70 18.78 37.10
N ASP A 387 -5.42 20.06 37.30
CA ASP A 387 -6.22 20.94 38.17
C ASP A 387 -7.54 21.37 37.51
N SER A 388 -7.56 21.40 36.18
CA SER A 388 -8.73 21.84 35.40
C SER A 388 -9.00 20.94 34.20
N VAL A 389 -10.27 20.90 33.78
CA VAL A 389 -10.71 20.20 32.57
C VAL A 389 -11.38 21.18 31.63
N LEU A 390 -10.87 21.28 30.41
CA LEU A 390 -11.48 22.00 29.31
C LEU A 390 -12.31 21.02 28.47
N VAL A 391 -13.61 21.25 28.41
CA VAL A 391 -14.53 20.41 27.63
C VAL A 391 -14.70 21.01 26.24
N ILE A 392 -14.26 20.29 25.20
CA ILE A 392 -14.36 20.69 23.80
C ILE A 392 -15.03 19.56 23.02
N GLN A 393 -16.28 19.76 22.60
CA GLN A 393 -17.02 18.74 21.85
C GLN A 393 -16.51 18.59 20.40
N ASP A 394 -15.99 19.67 19.83
CA ASP A 394 -15.44 19.64 18.48
C ASP A 394 -14.03 19.03 18.48
N ARG A 395 -13.87 17.97 17.68
CA ARG A 395 -12.61 17.22 17.61
C ARG A 395 -11.49 18.05 16.96
N VAL A 396 -11.81 18.91 15.99
CA VAL A 396 -10.83 19.74 15.30
C VAL A 396 -10.27 20.79 16.25
N GLU A 397 -11.14 21.43 17.02
CA GLU A 397 -10.78 22.37 18.06
C GLU A 397 -9.99 21.70 19.19
N THR A 398 -10.38 20.48 19.58
CA THR A 398 -9.61 19.65 20.54
C THR A 398 -8.17 19.44 20.07
N VAL A 399 -7.98 18.97 18.84
CA VAL A 399 -6.65 18.75 18.26
C VAL A 399 -5.89 20.08 18.18
N ARG A 400 -6.53 21.16 17.70
CA ARG A 400 -5.91 22.50 17.64
C ARG A 400 -5.43 22.97 19.01
N LYS A 401 -6.19 22.70 20.07
CA LYS A 401 -5.82 23.11 21.43
C LYS A 401 -4.61 22.32 21.96
N ILE A 402 -4.56 21.03 21.68
CA ILE A 402 -3.45 20.13 22.05
C ILE A 402 -2.18 20.43 21.19
N MET A 403 -2.36 20.92 19.96
CA MET A 403 -1.26 21.34 19.10
C MET A 403 -0.49 22.56 19.63
N ASP A 404 -1.10 23.37 20.49
CA ASP A 404 -0.51 24.59 21.03
C ASP A 404 0.69 24.26 21.95
N PRO A 405 1.92 24.69 21.61
CA PRO A 405 3.10 24.47 22.46
C PRO A 405 3.00 25.13 23.84
N ALA A 406 2.12 26.13 24.00
CA ALA A 406 1.87 26.78 25.29
C ALA A 406 0.87 26.01 26.17
N PHE A 407 0.30 24.90 25.68
CA PHE A 407 -0.65 24.11 26.46
C PHE A 407 0.04 23.42 27.66
N LEU A 408 -0.47 23.70 28.85
CA LEU A 408 0.06 23.19 30.13
C LEU A 408 -0.61 21.88 30.51
N TYR A 409 -0.08 20.76 29.99
CA TYR A 409 -0.62 19.43 30.24
C TYR A 409 -0.66 19.02 31.70
N ASN A 410 0.24 19.54 32.54
CA ASN A 410 0.26 19.29 33.98
C ASN A 410 -0.82 20.04 34.78
N TYR A 411 -1.54 20.97 34.14
CA TYR A 411 -2.55 21.79 34.79
C TYR A 411 -3.94 21.60 34.17
N MET A 412 -4.02 21.40 32.85
CA MET A 412 -5.27 21.35 32.11
C MET A 412 -5.38 20.07 31.30
N ALA A 413 -6.47 19.32 31.51
CA ALA A 413 -6.86 18.21 30.65
C ALA A 413 -7.92 18.66 29.63
N VAL A 414 -7.97 18.02 28.47
CA VAL A 414 -9.02 18.26 27.46
C VAL A 414 -9.91 17.03 27.38
N SER A 415 -11.22 17.22 27.41
CA SER A 415 -12.21 16.15 27.27
C SER A 415 -13.25 16.48 26.21
N ASP A 416 -13.71 15.46 25.49
CA ASP A 416 -14.81 15.57 24.52
C ASP A 416 -16.19 15.51 25.19
N LYS A 417 -16.23 15.15 26.48
CA LYS A 417 -17.45 15.03 27.28
C LYS A 417 -17.30 15.77 28.60
N PRO A 418 -18.39 16.31 29.15
CA PRO A 418 -18.38 16.77 30.53
C PRO A 418 -17.95 15.63 31.45
N LEU A 419 -17.15 15.96 32.47
CA LEU A 419 -16.92 15.00 33.54
C LEU A 419 -18.28 14.64 34.17
N PRO A 420 -18.49 13.36 34.55
CA PRO A 420 -19.61 13.03 35.42
C PRO A 420 -19.53 13.95 36.65
N GLY A 421 -20.68 14.46 37.10
CA GLY A 421 -20.78 15.41 38.21
C GLY A 421 -20.02 14.95 39.48
N PRO A 422 -19.97 15.78 40.53
CA PRO A 422 -19.05 15.59 41.66
C PRO A 422 -18.98 14.13 42.11
N VAL A 423 -17.76 13.57 42.11
CA VAL A 423 -17.50 12.23 42.61
C VAL A 423 -17.87 12.22 44.09
N VAL A 424 -19.01 11.61 44.42
CA VAL A 424 -19.39 11.40 45.81
C VAL A 424 -18.48 10.31 46.36
N ILE A 425 -17.41 10.73 47.05
CA ILE A 425 -16.58 9.80 47.81
C ILE A 425 -17.43 9.36 49.00
N ASN A 426 -18.06 8.20 48.89
CA ASN A 426 -18.75 7.57 49.99
C ASN A 426 -17.68 7.08 50.98
N ASN A 427 -17.44 7.84 52.04
CA ASN A 427 -16.55 7.46 53.15
C ASN A 427 -17.08 6.27 53.99
N ASN A 428 -18.20 5.66 53.58
CA ASN A 428 -18.83 4.52 54.25
C ASN A 428 -18.48 3.19 53.58
N ARG A 429 -17.19 2.88 53.44
CA ARG A 429 -16.71 1.52 53.26
C ARG A 429 -15.63 1.25 54.30
N GLU A 430 -16.06 0.57 55.37
CA GLU A 430 -15.17 -0.22 56.25
C GLU A 430 -14.48 -1.33 55.45
#